data_AF-A0A6M0J5S8-F1
#
_entry.id   AF-A0A6M0J5S8-F1
#
_cell.length_a   1.000
_cell.length_b   1.000
_cell.length_c   1.000
_cell.angle_alpha   90.00
_cell.angle_beta   90.00
_cell.angle_gamma   90.00
#
_symmetry.space_group_name_H-M   'P 1'
#
loop_
_entity.id
_entity.type
_entity.pdbx_description
1 polymer ?
#
loop_
_entity_poly.entity_id
_entity_poly.type
_entity_poly.pdbx_seq_one_letter_code
_entity_poly.pdbx_strand_id
1 'polypeptide(L)'
;MNIGIIESYCNGFLEIVPESDYWQIVAIHINGHAYCPTPRLYRSEKVALAKAAQIYDWLADREGKISDGACNCSELKLILWKQTKVS
;
A
#
# COMPACT_ATOMS: atom_id res chain seq x y z
N MET A 1 7.74 -12.57 -16.56
CA MET A 1 6.51 -11.97 -16.04
C MET A 1 6.45 -12.31 -14.57
N ASN A 2 6.85 -11.36 -13.72
CA ASN A 2 6.78 -11.55 -12.26
C ASN A 2 5.33 -11.36 -11.85
N ILE A 3 4.67 -12.42 -11.43
CA ILE A 3 3.27 -12.38 -11.01
C ILE A 3 3.24 -11.66 -9.66
N GLY A 4 2.61 -10.49 -9.61
CA GLY A 4 2.34 -9.78 -8.36
C GLY A 4 1.41 -10.57 -7.45
N ILE A 5 1.48 -10.30 -6.15
CA ILE A 5 0.60 -10.89 -5.14
C ILE A 5 -0.44 -9.83 -4.75
N ILE A 6 -1.71 -10.25 -4.80
CA ILE A 6 -2.83 -9.52 -4.20
C ILE A 6 -3.29 -10.38 -3.02
N GLU A 7 -2.96 -9.96 -1.81
CA GLU A 7 -3.34 -10.65 -0.58
C GLU A 7 -4.55 -9.97 0.05
N SER A 8 -5.57 -10.74 0.44
CA SER A 8 -6.69 -10.20 1.21
C SER A 8 -6.23 -9.82 2.62
N TYR A 9 -6.63 -8.63 3.08
CA TYR A 9 -6.31 -8.16 4.41
C TYR A 9 -7.47 -7.34 4.97
N CYS A 10 -8.08 -7.83 6.04
CA CYS A 10 -9.30 -7.27 6.62
C CYS A 10 -10.40 -7.07 5.56
N ASN A 11 -10.91 -5.84 5.39
CA ASN A 11 -11.94 -5.49 4.40
C ASN A 11 -11.35 -4.97 3.08
N GLY A 12 -10.06 -5.21 2.82
CA GLY A 12 -9.36 -4.75 1.63
C GLY A 12 -8.28 -5.71 1.15
N PHE A 13 -7.30 -5.18 0.41
CA PHE A 13 -6.26 -5.99 -0.23
C PHE A 13 -4.91 -5.28 -0.22
N LEU A 14 -3.83 -6.05 -0.09
CA LEU A 14 -2.45 -5.61 -0.17
C LEU A 14 -1.88 -6.06 -1.53
N GLU A 15 -1.38 -5.13 -2.33
CA GLU A 15 -0.79 -5.42 -3.63
C GLU A 15 0.71 -5.22 -3.60
N ILE A 16 1.46 -6.29 -3.81
CA ILE A 16 2.92 -6.28 -3.89
C ILE A 16 3.41 -6.97 -5.15
N VAL A 17 4.58 -6.56 -5.67
CA VAL A 17 5.20 -7.15 -6.85
C VAL A 17 6.66 -7.51 -6.59
N PRO A 18 7.18 -8.60 -7.17
CA PRO A 18 8.61 -8.87 -7.14
C PRO A 18 9.36 -7.97 -8.13
N GLU A 19 10.42 -7.33 -7.64
CA GLU A 19 11.33 -6.45 -8.39
C GLU A 19 12.77 -6.99 -8.26
N SER A 20 13.21 -7.77 -9.24
CA SER A 20 14.48 -8.54 -9.17
C SER A 20 14.51 -9.43 -7.92
N ASP A 21 15.50 -9.27 -7.04
CA ASP A 21 15.64 -10.01 -5.76
C ASP A 21 14.85 -9.36 -4.61
N TYR A 22 14.08 -8.30 -4.89
CA TYR A 22 13.34 -7.52 -3.92
C TYR A 22 11.84 -7.58 -4.18
N TRP A 23 11.09 -6.97 -3.28
CA TRP A 23 9.64 -6.82 -3.35
C TRP A 23 9.25 -5.37 -3.15
N GLN A 24 8.24 -4.92 -3.86
CA GLN A 24 7.72 -3.57 -3.78
C GLN A 24 6.23 -3.61 -3.45
N ILE A 25 5.77 -2.67 -2.62
CA ILE A 25 4.35 -2.42 -2.38
C ILE A 25 3.85 -1.47 -3.48
N VAL A 26 2.85 -1.90 -4.24
CA VAL A 26 2.28 -1.12 -5.35
C VAL A 26 1.09 -0.31 -4.86
N ALA A 27 0.19 -0.94 -4.11
CA ALA A 27 -1.01 -0.30 -3.63
C ALA A 27 -1.57 -0.99 -2.37
N ILE A 28 -2.24 -0.21 -1.54
CA ILE A 28 -3.09 -0.67 -0.46
C ILE A 28 -4.53 -0.31 -0.82
N HIS A 29 -5.41 -1.31 -0.90
CA HIS A 29 -6.79 -1.13 -1.35
C HIS A 29 -7.73 -1.14 -0.15
N ILE A 30 -8.46 -0.05 0.07
CA ILE A 30 -9.40 0.12 1.18
C ILE A 30 -10.68 0.77 0.63
N ASN A 31 -11.84 0.13 0.84
CA ASN A 31 -13.17 0.64 0.47
C ASN A 31 -13.25 1.21 -0.96
N GLY A 32 -12.65 0.52 -1.93
CA GLY A 32 -12.66 0.92 -3.35
C GLY A 32 -11.66 2.01 -3.74
N HIS A 33 -10.83 2.49 -2.81
CA HIS A 33 -9.72 3.39 -3.06
C HIS A 33 -8.40 2.62 -3.06
N ALA A 34 -7.47 3.03 -3.93
CA ALA A 34 -6.09 2.55 -3.92
C ALA A 34 -5.17 3.62 -3.33
N TYR A 35 -4.31 3.23 -2.39
CA TYR A 35 -3.29 4.10 -1.80
C TYR A 35 -1.91 3.60 -2.21
N CYS A 36 -1.24 4.34 -3.09
CA CYS A 36 0.08 3.98 -3.60
C CYS A 36 1.16 4.60 -2.70
N PRO A 37 2.04 3.82 -2.05
CA PRO A 37 3.15 4.38 -1.29
C PRO A 37 4.31 4.83 -2.17
N THR A 38 5.19 5.66 -1.62
CA THR A 38 6.48 5.98 -2.22
C THR A 38 7.23 4.67 -2.50
N PRO A 39 7.70 4.44 -3.74
CA PRO A 39 8.38 3.20 -4.10
C PRO A 39 9.52 2.88 -3.13
N ARG A 40 9.50 1.67 -2.59
CA ARG A 40 10.53 1.12 -1.71
C ARG A 40 10.70 -0.36 -1.98
N LEU A 41 11.96 -0.80 -1.92
CA LEU A 41 12.35 -2.19 -2.07
C LEU A 41 12.48 -2.86 -0.70
N TYR A 42 11.86 -4.02 -0.56
CA TYR A 42 11.89 -4.88 0.62
C TYR A 42 12.60 -6.18 0.27
N ARG A 43 13.38 -6.71 1.21
CA ARG A 43 14.23 -7.89 0.97
C ARG A 43 13.48 -9.20 0.78
N SER A 44 12.19 -9.25 1.11
CA SER A 44 11.37 -10.45 0.93
C SER A 44 9.90 -10.10 0.87
N GLU A 45 9.13 -11.02 0.27
CA GLU A 45 7.67 -10.99 0.21
C GLU A 45 7.05 -10.74 1.58
N LYS A 46 7.43 -11.57 2.57
CA LYS A 46 6.92 -11.48 3.94
C LYS A 46 7.18 -10.11 4.58
N VAL A 47 8.34 -9.50 4.30
CA VAL A 47 8.64 -8.16 4.83
C VAL A 47 7.81 -7.10 4.11
N ALA A 48 7.62 -7.21 2.79
CA ALA A 48 6.75 -6.32 2.03
C ALA A 48 5.30 -6.41 2.50
N LEU A 49 4.76 -7.62 2.69
CA LEU A 49 3.40 -7.87 3.21
C LEU A 49 3.21 -7.31 4.61
N ALA A 50 4.15 -7.61 5.53
CA ALA A 50 4.08 -7.06 6.89
C ALA A 50 4.11 -5.53 6.89
N LYS A 51 4.86 -4.91 5.98
CA LYS A 51 4.90 -3.45 5.86
C LYS A 51 3.64 -2.90 5.19
N ALA A 52 3.07 -3.60 4.22
CA ALA A 52 1.79 -3.26 3.60
C ALA A 52 0.64 -3.29 4.62
N ALA A 53 0.61 -4.32 5.48
CA ALA A 53 -0.34 -4.41 6.59
C ALA A 53 -0.21 -3.22 7.57
N GLN A 54 1.01 -2.81 7.94
CA GLN A 54 1.21 -1.62 8.78
C GLN A 54 0.69 -0.33 8.12
N ILE A 55 0.85 -0.20 6.80
CA ILE A 55 0.30 0.95 6.06
C ILE A 55 -1.23 0.88 6.06
N TYR A 56 -1.81 -0.30 5.83
CA TYR A 56 -3.25 -0.52 5.89
C TYR A 56 -3.82 -0.11 7.24
N ASP A 57 -3.28 -0.62 8.35
CA ASP A 57 -3.78 -0.34 9.69
C ASP A 57 -3.72 1.18 9.99
N TRP A 58 -2.65 1.84 9.56
CA TRP A 58 -2.50 3.29 9.71
C TRP A 58 -3.54 4.08 8.89
N LEU A 59 -3.80 3.64 7.66
CA LEU A 59 -4.81 4.22 6.76
C LEU A 59 -6.23 4.01 7.29
N ALA A 60 -6.57 2.80 7.73
CA ALA A 60 -7.90 2.43 8.21
C ALA A 60 -8.32 3.25 9.45
N ASP A 61 -7.37 3.54 10.35
CA ASP A 61 -7.59 4.42 11.51
C ASP A 61 -7.81 5.90 11.12
N ARG A 62 -7.49 6.29 9.88
CA ARG A 62 -7.45 7.69 9.41
C ARG A 62 -8.23 7.95 8.12
N GLU A 63 -8.99 6.98 7.63
CA GLU A 63 -9.55 6.96 6.27
C GLU A 63 -10.40 8.21 5.94
N GLY A 64 -11.12 8.76 6.93
CA GLY A 64 -11.91 9.99 6.77
C GLY A 64 -11.13 11.31 6.75
N LYS A 65 -9.82 11.29 7.01
CA LYS A 65 -8.96 12.49 7.08
C LYS A 65 -8.03 12.63 5.88
N ILE A 66 -8.01 11.65 4.99
CA ILE A 66 -7.11 11.64 3.83
C ILE A 66 -7.85 12.24 2.65
N SER A 67 -7.58 13.51 2.38
CA SER A 67 -8.07 14.20 1.19
C SER A 67 -7.52 13.56 -0.09
N ASP A 68 -8.22 13.77 -1.21
CA ASP A 68 -7.75 13.33 -2.52
C ASP A 68 -6.39 13.97 -2.82
N GLY A 69 -5.37 13.14 -3.07
CA GLY A 69 -3.99 13.57 -3.29
C GLY A 69 -2.95 12.84 -2.43
N ALA A 70 -1.88 13.54 -2.09
CA ALA A 70 -0.74 13.01 -1.35
C ALA A 70 -0.94 13.17 0.17
N CYS A 71 -0.86 12.06 0.90
CA CYS A 71 -0.85 12.00 2.35
C CYS A 71 0.57 11.72 2.84
N ASN A 72 1.13 12.62 3.65
CA ASN A 72 2.41 12.38 4.30
C ASN A 72 2.17 11.59 5.59
N CYS A 73 2.65 10.34 5.61
CA CYS A 73 2.69 9.50 6.81
C CYS A 73 4.06 9.65 7.48
N SER A 74 4.17 10.58 8.43
CA SER A 74 5.42 10.83 9.17
C SER A 74 5.86 9.62 10.01
N GLU A 75 4.89 8.91 10.60
CA GLU A 75 5.12 7.69 11.41
C GLU A 75 5.81 6.59 10.59
N LEU A 76 5.39 6.38 9.34
CA LEU A 76 5.98 5.38 8.44
C LEU A 76 7.05 5.99 7.51
N LYS A 77 7.34 7.28 7.68
CA LYS A 77 8.28 8.10 6.89
C LYS A 77 8.05 7.96 5.39
N LEU A 78 6.83 8.01 4.90
CA LEU A 78 6.50 7.83 3.48
C LEU A 78 5.35 8.72 3.03
N ILE A 79 5.23 8.90 1.73
CA ILE A 79 4.08 9.59 1.11
C ILE A 79 3.18 8.52 0.49
N LEU A 80 1.88 8.63 0.71
CA LEU A 80 0.82 7.81 0.11
C LEU A 80 0.03 8.67 -0.87
N TRP A 81 -0.19 8.23 -2.10
CA TRP A 81 -1.08 8.89 -3.04
C TRP A 81 -2.39 8.11 -3.10
N LYS A 82 -3.49 8.77 -2.72
CA LYS A 82 -4.83 8.23 -2.91
C LYS A 82 -5.18 8.35 -4.39
N GLN A 83 -5.31 7.21 -5.06
CA GLN A 83 -5.90 7.11 -6.38
C GLN A 83 -7.38 6.77 -6.21
N THR A 84 -8.22 7.76 -6.44
CA THR A 84 -9.65 7.54 -6.65
C THR A 84 -9.82 6.86 -8.00
N LYS A 85 -10.65 5.83 -8.05
CA LYS A 85 -11.02 5.21 -9.33
C LYS A 85 -11.65 6.31 -10.18
N VAL A 86 -10.99 6.69 -11.27
CA VAL A 86 -11.59 7.58 -12.27
C VAL A 86 -12.86 6.91 -12.74
N SER A 87 -13.99 7.59 -12.52
CA SER A 87 -15.32 7.14 -12.91
C SER A 87 -15.47 7.15 -14.43
#